data_AF-A0A820WRS9-F1
#
_entry.id   AF-A0A820WRS9-F1
#
_cell.length_a   1.000
_cell.length_b   1.000
_cell.length_c   1.000
_cell.angle_alpha   90.00
_cell.angle_beta   90.00
_cell.angle_gamma   90.00
#
_symmetry.space_group_name_H-M   'P 1'
#
loop_
_entity.id
_entity.type
_entity.pdbx_description
1 polymer ?
#
loop_
_entity_poly.entity_id
_entity_poly.type
_entity_poly.pdbx_seq_one_letter_code
_entity_poly.pdbx_strand_id
1 'polypeptide(L)'
;SLPKTATLRKLNDLIKRARLAKVHALIVSELRESMPSVFGKDSKRKELINKLHLVYEKIQREHNIPIGDFPKIDRMQESLRNMQDFTKFKILDKKLLERVDKMLAEDVPKLMSMIPQEEHAFLQLQSQTTQNTAADKSTIFNDQQSTPFELGGVEGINAGLGETDWIVTRSRHEYDEVFTQLSPQNG
;
A
#
# COMPACT_ATOMS: atom_id res chain seq x y z
N SER A 1 1.66 -15.84 1.33
CA SER A 1 2.94 -15.33 1.89
C SER A 1 2.76 -13.95 2.54
N LEU A 2 2.66 -13.90 3.87
CA LEU A 2 2.63 -12.65 4.67
C LEU A 2 3.85 -11.71 4.52
N PRO A 3 5.12 -12.17 4.40
CA PRO A 3 6.29 -11.27 4.48
C PRO A 3 6.46 -10.34 3.26
N LYS A 4 6.19 -10.81 2.02
CA LYS A 4 6.27 -9.99 0.79
C LYS A 4 5.39 -8.73 0.89
N THR A 5 4.18 -8.91 1.42
CA THR A 5 3.21 -7.80 1.59
C THR A 5 3.57 -6.88 2.74
N ALA A 6 4.37 -7.32 3.71
CA ALA A 6 4.67 -6.54 4.90
C ALA A 6 5.67 -5.41 4.63
N THR A 7 6.75 -5.69 3.89
CA THR A 7 7.76 -4.66 3.55
C THR A 7 7.18 -3.61 2.59
N LEU A 8 6.47 -4.04 1.56
CA LEU A 8 5.77 -3.13 0.64
C LEU A 8 4.70 -2.29 1.37
N ARG A 9 3.94 -2.89 2.30
CA ARG A 9 2.97 -2.15 3.12
C ARG A 9 3.66 -1.09 3.99
N LYS A 10 4.75 -1.45 4.68
CA LYS A 10 5.53 -0.50 5.49
C LYS A 10 6.08 0.66 4.65
N LEU A 11 6.60 0.37 3.46
CA LEU A 11 7.10 1.41 2.55
C LEU A 11 5.95 2.32 2.06
N ASN A 12 4.81 1.75 1.71
CA ASN A 12 3.61 2.53 1.34
C ASN A 12 3.12 3.41 2.50
N ASP A 13 3.12 2.90 3.72
CA ASP A 13 2.74 3.67 4.91
C ASP A 13 3.74 4.80 5.20
N LEU A 14 5.04 4.57 4.98
CA LEU A 14 6.07 5.60 5.06
C LEU A 14 5.83 6.70 4.03
N ILE A 15 5.55 6.35 2.77
CA ILE A 15 5.26 7.31 1.69
C ILE A 15 4.02 8.16 2.05
N LYS A 16 2.94 7.51 2.47
CA LYS A 16 1.71 8.20 2.91
C LYS A 16 1.99 9.15 4.06
N ARG A 17 2.77 8.71 5.05
CA ARG A 17 3.10 9.51 6.23
C ARG A 17 4.00 10.70 5.89
N ALA A 18 5.01 10.53 5.04
CA ALA A 18 5.90 11.60 4.61
C ALA A 18 5.14 12.69 3.87
N ARG A 19 4.25 12.29 2.96
CA ARG A 19 3.35 13.17 2.21
C ARG A 19 2.40 13.96 3.13
N LEU A 20 1.75 13.28 4.07
CA LEU A 20 0.91 13.91 5.08
C LEU A 20 1.70 14.89 5.96
N ALA A 21 2.91 14.52 6.38
CA ALA A 21 3.78 15.37 7.19
C ALA A 21 4.23 16.63 6.43
N LYS A 22 4.58 16.49 5.15
CA LYS A 22 4.88 17.61 4.26
C LYS A 22 3.69 18.57 4.16
N VAL A 23 2.49 18.06 3.89
CA VAL A 23 1.27 18.90 3.83
C VAL A 23 0.99 19.60 5.16
N HIS A 24 1.13 18.88 6.28
CA HIS A 24 0.94 19.46 7.60
C HIS A 24 1.96 20.57 7.90
N ALA A 25 3.22 20.40 7.49
CA ALA A 25 4.24 21.44 7.65
C ALA A 25 3.91 22.69 6.85
N LEU A 26 3.41 22.54 5.62
CA LEU A 26 2.98 23.66 4.77
C LEU A 26 1.79 24.40 5.40
N ILE A 27 0.78 23.68 5.89
CA ILE A 27 -0.38 24.29 6.56
C ILE A 27 0.07 25.11 7.77
N VAL A 28 0.91 24.54 8.63
CA VAL A 28 1.38 25.22 9.85
C VAL A 28 2.22 26.46 9.51
N SER A 29 3.06 26.40 8.48
CA SER A 29 3.83 27.58 8.03
C SER A 29 2.94 28.66 7.46
N GLU A 30 1.99 28.30 6.61
CA GLU A 30 1.07 29.26 6.00
C GLU A 30 0.22 29.97 7.06
N LEU A 31 -0.26 29.22 8.05
CA LEU A 31 -0.95 29.78 9.21
C LEU A 31 -0.03 30.70 10.03
N ARG A 32 1.25 30.36 10.17
CA ARG A 32 2.23 31.20 10.86
C ARG A 32 2.48 32.52 10.12
N GLU A 33 2.66 32.45 8.81
CA GLU A 33 2.94 33.61 7.95
C GLU A 33 1.74 34.55 7.84
N SER A 34 0.52 34.00 7.89
CA SER A 34 -0.73 34.78 7.89
C SER A 34 -1.06 35.47 9.22
N MET A 35 -0.29 35.26 10.29
CA MET A 35 -0.55 35.83 11.60
C MET A 35 0.11 37.21 11.80
N PRO A 36 -0.62 38.20 12.36
CA PRO A 36 -0.05 39.51 12.68
C PRO A 36 0.89 39.43 13.90
N SER A 37 1.98 40.19 13.88
CA SER A 37 2.99 40.18 14.95
C SER A 37 2.53 40.85 16.25
N VAL A 38 1.69 41.87 16.17
CA VAL A 38 1.42 42.81 17.29
C VAL A 38 -0.04 42.86 17.76
N PHE A 39 -1.02 43.07 16.87
CA PHE A 39 -2.42 43.25 17.26
C PHE A 39 -3.37 42.39 16.41
N GLY A 40 -4.54 42.03 16.96
CA GLY A 40 -5.57 41.28 16.23
C GLY A 40 -5.33 39.77 16.10
N LYS A 41 -4.41 39.18 16.88
CA LYS A 41 -4.02 37.76 16.81
C LYS A 41 -5.23 36.83 16.97
N ASP A 42 -6.06 37.03 17.99
CA ASP A 42 -7.23 36.17 18.23
C ASP A 42 -8.29 36.26 17.13
N SER A 43 -8.51 37.46 16.60
CA SER A 43 -9.46 37.67 15.50
C SER A 43 -8.97 36.96 14.23
N LYS A 44 -7.70 37.17 13.86
CA LYS A 44 -7.10 36.52 12.70
C LYS A 44 -7.04 35.00 12.85
N ARG A 45 -6.73 34.50 14.05
CA ARG A 45 -6.75 33.05 14.36
C ARG A 45 -8.13 32.46 14.09
N LYS A 46 -9.20 33.06 14.62
CA LYS A 46 -10.58 32.60 14.41
C LYS A 46 -10.95 32.67 12.92
N GLU A 47 -10.55 33.72 12.21
CA GLU A 47 -10.77 33.85 10.77
C GLU A 47 -10.08 32.71 9.99
N LEU A 48 -8.79 32.45 10.26
CA LEU A 48 -8.01 31.41 9.58
C LEU A 48 -8.57 30.02 9.83
N ILE A 49 -9.06 29.73 11.05
CA ILE A 49 -9.71 28.45 11.37
C ILE A 49 -11.01 28.32 10.55
N ASN A 50 -11.85 29.35 10.52
CA ASN A 50 -13.12 29.31 9.79
C ASN A 50 -12.92 29.22 8.27
N LYS A 51 -11.89 29.90 7.75
CA LYS A 51 -11.54 29.92 6.32
C LYS A 51 -10.40 28.95 5.97
N LEU A 52 -10.25 27.85 6.71
CA LEU A 52 -9.18 26.87 6.49
C LEU A 52 -9.20 26.26 5.08
N HIS A 53 -10.38 26.15 4.46
CA HIS A 53 -10.52 25.69 3.08
C HIS A 53 -9.74 26.56 2.08
N LEU A 54 -9.73 27.89 2.25
CA LEU A 54 -8.97 28.80 1.39
C LEU A 54 -7.47 28.62 1.55
N VAL A 55 -7.01 28.33 2.77
CA VAL A 55 -5.60 28.01 3.05
C VAL A 55 -5.21 26.72 2.30
N TYR A 56 -6.09 25.72 2.27
CA TYR A 56 -5.82 24.48 1.54
C TYR A 56 -5.75 24.72 0.04
N GLU A 57 -6.72 25.45 -0.53
CA GLU A 57 -6.72 25.79 -1.97
C GLU A 57 -5.46 26.57 -2.38
N LYS A 58 -4.99 27.49 -1.53
CA LYS A 58 -3.73 28.21 -1.74
C LYS A 58 -2.55 27.25 -1.81
N ILE A 59 -2.40 26.38 -0.81
CA ILE A 59 -1.29 25.41 -0.73
C ILE A 59 -1.34 24.41 -1.91
N GLN A 60 -2.54 23.98 -2.31
CA GLN A 60 -2.71 23.10 -3.47
C GLN A 60 -2.17 23.72 -4.74
N ARG A 61 -2.50 25.00 -4.99
CA ARG A 61 -2.10 25.72 -6.19
C ARG A 61 -0.61 26.04 -6.19
N GLU A 62 -0.05 26.41 -5.04
CA GLU A 62 1.36 26.81 -4.94
C GLU A 62 2.33 25.61 -4.96
N HIS A 63 1.93 24.48 -4.38
CA HIS A 63 2.80 23.30 -4.24
C HIS A 63 2.38 22.10 -5.10
N ASN A 64 1.35 22.25 -5.93
CA ASN A 64 0.79 21.20 -6.81
C ASN A 64 0.47 19.90 -6.04
N ILE A 65 -0.17 20.03 -4.88
CA ILE A 65 -0.51 18.89 -4.01
C ILE A 65 -1.97 18.48 -4.22
N PRO A 66 -2.28 17.20 -4.42
CA PRO A 66 -3.66 16.74 -4.54
C PRO A 66 -4.42 16.85 -3.22
N ILE A 67 -5.74 17.13 -3.29
CA ILE A 67 -6.62 17.24 -2.11
C ILE A 67 -6.62 16.00 -1.21
N GLY A 68 -6.41 14.81 -1.78
CA GLY A 68 -6.39 13.56 -1.02
C GLY A 68 -5.28 13.47 0.04
N ASP A 69 -4.24 14.29 -0.08
CA ASP A 69 -3.11 14.32 0.85
C ASP A 69 -3.39 15.21 2.06
N PHE A 70 -4.46 16.01 2.02
CA PHE A 70 -4.81 16.94 3.07
C PHE A 70 -5.59 16.23 4.19
N PRO A 71 -5.32 16.61 5.46
CA PRO A 71 -6.14 16.14 6.56
C PRO A 71 -7.57 16.68 6.45
N LYS A 72 -8.53 15.97 7.03
CA LYS A 72 -9.94 16.41 7.03
C LYS A 72 -10.05 17.79 7.69
N ILE A 73 -10.72 18.71 7.02
CA ILE A 73 -10.87 20.12 7.45
C ILE A 73 -11.43 20.18 8.88
N ASP A 74 -12.51 19.45 9.17
CA ASP A 74 -13.15 19.48 10.50
C ASP A 74 -12.19 19.07 11.63
N ARG A 75 -11.41 18.00 11.39
CA ARG A 75 -10.41 17.53 12.37
C ARG A 75 -9.26 18.51 12.56
N MET A 76 -8.80 19.13 11.47
CA MET A 76 -7.77 20.15 11.55
C MET A 76 -8.29 21.39 12.27
N GLN A 77 -9.52 21.84 12.00
CA GLN A 77 -10.15 22.97 12.69
C GLN A 77 -10.26 22.72 14.19
N GLU A 78 -10.71 21.53 14.60
CA GLU A 78 -10.78 21.15 16.01
C GLU A 78 -9.40 21.19 16.68
N SER A 79 -8.40 20.59 16.04
CA SER A 79 -7.02 20.58 16.54
C SER A 79 -6.45 22.01 16.67
N LEU A 80 -6.72 22.87 15.69
CA LEU A 80 -6.29 24.25 15.68
C LEU A 80 -7.01 25.13 16.71
N ARG A 81 -8.28 24.84 17.04
CA ARG A 81 -9.02 25.53 18.12
C ARG A 81 -8.41 25.26 19.49
N ASN A 82 -7.87 24.06 19.70
CA ASN A 82 -7.18 23.69 20.94
C ASN A 82 -5.83 24.42 21.10
N MET A 83 -5.26 24.93 20.01
CA MET A 83 -4.03 25.72 20.03
C MET A 83 -4.31 27.21 20.27
N GLN A 84 -3.85 27.72 21.41
CA GLN A 84 -4.08 29.12 21.79
C GLN A 84 -3.35 30.12 20.90
N ASP A 85 -2.14 29.81 20.39
CA ASP A 85 -1.29 30.80 19.75
C ASP A 85 -0.53 30.27 18.53
N PHE A 86 -0.91 30.76 17.35
CA PHE A 86 -0.27 30.40 16.07
C PHE A 86 1.07 31.13 15.87
N THR A 87 1.36 32.18 16.65
CA THR A 87 2.68 32.83 16.65
C THR A 87 3.76 32.01 17.38
N LYS A 88 3.43 30.80 17.82
CA LYS A 88 4.41 29.79 18.28
C LYS A 88 4.76 28.76 17.20
N PHE A 89 4.03 28.75 16.08
CA PHE A 89 4.32 27.85 14.97
C PHE A 89 5.66 28.17 14.34
N LYS A 90 6.40 27.13 13.98
CA LYS A 90 7.66 27.30 13.27
C LYS A 90 7.36 27.67 11.81
N ILE A 91 8.17 28.58 11.28
CA ILE A 91 8.20 28.86 9.84
C ILE A 91 8.80 27.65 9.13
N LEU A 92 8.36 27.39 7.91
CA LEU A 92 8.83 26.30 7.07
C LEU A 92 10.34 26.36 6.88
N ASP A 93 11.02 25.26 7.23
CA ASP A 93 12.41 25.05 6.86
C ASP A 93 12.47 24.40 5.47
N LYS A 94 12.89 25.18 4.48
CA LYS A 94 13.03 24.72 3.09
C LYS A 94 13.97 23.53 2.97
N LYS A 95 15.04 23.47 3.78
CA LYS A 95 16.01 22.37 3.73
C LYS A 95 15.40 21.05 4.21
N LEU A 96 14.52 21.10 5.21
CA LEU A 96 13.82 19.90 5.68
C LEU A 96 12.82 19.41 4.63
N LEU A 97 12.13 20.34 3.96
CA LEU A 97 11.21 20.00 2.88
C LEU A 97 11.94 19.35 1.70
N GLU A 98 13.06 19.93 1.26
CA GLU A 98 13.90 19.38 0.20
C GLU A 98 14.41 17.97 0.51
N ARG A 99 14.76 17.69 1.77
CA ARG A 99 15.17 16.34 2.19
C ARG A 99 14.03 15.32 2.06
N VAL A 100 12.81 15.69 2.43
CA VAL A 100 11.63 14.82 2.28
C VAL A 100 11.32 14.60 0.81
N ASP A 101 11.41 15.65 -0.01
CA ASP A 101 11.16 15.56 -1.45
C ASP A 101 12.21 14.70 -2.15
N LYS A 102 13.49 14.84 -1.79
CA LYS A 102 14.56 13.97 -2.27
C LYS A 102 14.32 12.52 -1.89
N MET A 103 13.96 12.26 -0.64
CA MET A 103 13.66 10.90 -0.17
C MET A 103 12.52 10.27 -0.98
N LEU A 104 11.45 11.03 -1.25
CA LEU A 104 10.31 10.55 -2.04
C LEU A 104 10.65 10.32 -3.53
N ALA A 105 11.50 11.18 -4.11
CA ALA A 105 11.81 11.15 -5.53
C ALA A 105 12.95 10.18 -5.90
N GLU A 106 13.94 10.01 -5.03
CA GLU A 106 15.14 9.22 -5.32
C GLU A 106 15.23 7.95 -4.46
N ASP A 107 15.09 8.08 -3.14
CA ASP A 107 15.41 6.97 -2.22
C ASP A 107 14.30 5.92 -2.17
N VAL A 108 13.04 6.34 -2.19
CA VAL A 108 11.88 5.44 -2.23
C VAL A 108 11.87 4.56 -3.49
N PRO A 109 12.05 5.07 -4.72
CA PRO A 109 12.15 4.24 -5.91
C PRO A 109 13.31 3.25 -5.88
N LYS A 110 14.48 3.67 -5.36
CA LYS A 110 15.63 2.77 -5.18
C LYS A 110 15.26 1.62 -4.24
N LEU A 111 14.63 1.91 -3.10
CA LEU A 111 14.15 0.88 -2.16
C LEU A 111 13.12 -0.05 -2.82
N MET A 112 12.17 0.47 -3.60
CA MET A 112 11.20 -0.35 -4.33
C MET A 112 11.88 -1.33 -5.31
N SER A 113 12.98 -0.94 -5.95
CA SER A 113 13.73 -1.81 -6.87
C SER A 113 14.55 -2.90 -6.17
N MET A 114 14.92 -2.71 -4.90
CA MET A 114 15.70 -3.68 -4.12
C MET A 114 14.83 -4.78 -3.50
N ILE A 115 13.56 -4.49 -3.21
CA ILE A 115 12.64 -5.45 -2.57
C ILE A 115 12.53 -6.77 -3.37
N PRO A 116 12.40 -6.78 -4.71
CA PRO A 116 12.43 -8.03 -5.48
C PRO A 116 13.78 -8.77 -5.42
N GLN A 117 14.89 -8.05 -5.29
CA GLN A 117 16.24 -8.65 -5.28
C GLN A 117 16.54 -9.35 -3.94
N GLU A 118 16.14 -8.73 -2.82
CA GLU A 118 16.21 -9.36 -1.49
C GLU A 118 15.38 -10.64 -1.42
N GLU A 119 14.25 -10.68 -2.14
CA GLU A 119 13.39 -11.86 -2.22
C GLU A 119 14.06 -13.04 -2.94
N HIS A 120 14.70 -12.79 -4.09
CA HIS A 120 15.47 -13.82 -4.79
C HIS A 120 16.66 -14.31 -3.95
N ALA A 121 17.35 -13.43 -3.25
CA ALA A 121 18.43 -13.80 -2.34
C ALA A 121 17.93 -14.61 -1.12
N PHE A 122 16.78 -14.23 -0.53
CA PHE A 122 16.18 -14.93 0.60
C PHE A 122 15.68 -16.34 0.23
N LEU A 123 15.02 -16.49 -0.93
CA LEU A 123 14.59 -17.81 -1.43
C LEU A 123 15.79 -18.72 -1.74
N GLN A 124 16.89 -18.16 -2.28
CA GLN A 124 18.12 -18.91 -2.49
C GLN A 124 18.78 -19.35 -1.18
N LEU A 125 18.80 -18.50 -0.16
CA LEU A 125 19.34 -18.84 1.17
C LEU A 125 18.51 -19.91 1.89
N GLN A 126 17.17 -19.91 1.73
CA GLN A 126 16.31 -20.97 2.27
C GLN A 126 16.54 -22.32 1.58
N SER A 127 16.78 -22.33 0.26
CA SER A 127 17.09 -23.57 -0.46
C SER A 127 18.44 -24.20 -0.08
N GLN A 128 19.36 -23.44 0.53
CA GLN A 128 20.67 -23.94 0.98
C GLN A 128 20.67 -24.42 2.44
N THR A 129 19.69 -24.03 3.26
CA THR A 129 19.64 -24.43 4.68
C THR A 129 18.93 -25.77 4.92
N THR A 130 18.31 -26.37 3.91
CA THR A 130 17.59 -27.66 4.06
C THR A 130 18.49 -28.91 4.00
N GLN A 131 19.80 -28.78 3.75
CA GLN A 131 20.67 -29.96 3.70
C GLN A 131 21.36 -30.30 5.03
N ASN A 132 21.42 -29.41 6.02
CA ASN A 132 22.18 -29.65 7.25
C ASN A 132 21.45 -29.13 8.50
N THR A 133 20.41 -29.83 8.96
CA THR A 133 20.10 -30.05 10.39
C THR A 133 18.84 -30.91 10.49
N ALA A 134 19.06 -32.20 10.72
CA ALA A 134 18.01 -33.09 11.17
C ALA A 134 17.54 -32.67 12.58
N ALA A 135 16.22 -32.77 12.75
CA ALA A 135 15.48 -32.73 14.01
C ALA A 135 15.31 -31.37 14.70
N ASP A 136 14.05 -31.11 15.04
CA ASP A 136 13.56 -30.17 16.04
C ASP A 136 13.41 -28.69 15.63
N LYS A 137 12.36 -28.44 14.85
CA LYS A 137 11.47 -27.28 15.07
C LYS A 137 10.12 -27.54 14.41
N SER A 138 9.11 -27.74 15.26
CA SER A 138 7.70 -27.68 14.89
C SER A 138 7.36 -26.30 14.32
N THR A 139 7.53 -26.13 13.01
CA THR A 139 6.90 -25.07 12.23
C THR A 139 5.61 -25.61 11.63
N ILE A 140 4.49 -25.03 12.05
CA ILE A 140 3.09 -25.27 11.61
C ILE A 140 2.87 -24.92 10.11
N PHE A 141 3.94 -24.73 9.35
CA PHE A 141 3.91 -24.39 7.94
C PHE A 141 5.08 -25.08 7.23
N ASN A 142 5.14 -26.40 7.32
CA ASN A 142 5.84 -27.17 6.30
C ASN A 142 4.79 -27.81 5.39
N ASP A 143 4.95 -27.44 4.13
CA ASP A 143 4.25 -27.89 2.95
C ASP A 143 4.22 -29.43 2.87
N GLN A 144 3.13 -29.99 2.34
CA GLN A 144 2.73 -31.41 2.37
C GLN A 144 1.94 -31.92 3.59
N GLN A 145 0.85 -31.26 3.97
CA GLN A 145 -0.35 -32.00 4.36
C GLN A 145 -1.58 -31.40 3.70
N SER A 146 -2.08 -32.17 2.75
CA SER A 146 -3.42 -32.18 2.20
C SER A 146 -4.45 -31.49 3.09
N THR A 147 -5.17 -30.51 2.55
CA THR A 147 -6.24 -29.84 3.28
C THR A 147 -7.32 -30.86 3.67
N PRO A 148 -8.12 -30.64 4.74
CA PRO A 148 -9.19 -31.57 5.13
C PRO A 148 -10.26 -31.82 4.04
N PHE A 149 -10.28 -30.98 2.99
CA PHE A 149 -11.14 -31.11 1.82
C PHE A 149 -10.53 -31.99 0.71
N GLU A 150 -9.28 -32.38 0.86
CA GLU A 150 -8.49 -33.13 -0.14
C GLU A 150 -8.55 -34.64 0.10
N LEU A 151 -8.89 -35.07 1.33
CA LEU A 151 -8.93 -36.49 1.71
C LEU A 151 -10.20 -37.24 1.25
N GLY A 152 -11.07 -36.62 0.44
CA GLY A 152 -12.30 -37.29 -0.01
C GLY A 152 -13.10 -36.61 -1.12
N GLY A 153 -12.51 -35.68 -1.87
CA GLY A 153 -13.27 -34.85 -2.82
C GLY A 153 -12.59 -34.55 -4.17
N VAL A 154 -11.60 -35.34 -4.60
CA VAL A 154 -10.69 -34.93 -5.70
C VAL A 154 -10.71 -35.79 -6.95
N GLU A 155 -11.64 -36.73 -7.11
CA GLU A 155 -11.65 -37.56 -8.33
C GLU A 155 -12.07 -36.77 -9.59
N GLY A 156 -12.82 -35.66 -9.43
CA GLY A 156 -13.25 -34.82 -10.56
C GLY A 156 -12.66 -33.40 -10.60
N ILE A 157 -12.47 -32.75 -9.44
CA ILE A 157 -12.20 -31.30 -9.36
C ILE A 157 -10.79 -30.95 -9.84
N ASN A 158 -9.82 -31.85 -9.62
CA ASN A 158 -8.40 -31.63 -9.94
C ASN A 158 -7.91 -32.44 -11.15
N ALA A 159 -8.80 -33.14 -11.87
CA ALA A 159 -8.41 -34.06 -12.95
C ALA A 159 -7.65 -33.39 -14.12
N GLY A 160 -7.72 -32.05 -14.23
CA GLY A 160 -7.03 -31.23 -15.23
C GLY A 160 -6.04 -30.22 -14.66
N LEU A 161 -5.66 -30.36 -13.39
CA LEU A 161 -4.73 -29.42 -12.77
C LEU A 161 -3.35 -29.51 -13.44
N GLY A 162 -2.96 -28.45 -14.15
CA GLY A 162 -1.66 -28.35 -14.83
C GLY A 162 -1.68 -28.71 -16.32
N GLU A 163 -2.84 -29.08 -16.87
CA GLU A 163 -2.98 -29.30 -18.31
C GLU A 163 -3.43 -28.04 -19.04
N THR A 164 -2.88 -27.82 -20.23
CA THR A 164 -3.24 -26.68 -21.08
C THR A 164 -4.51 -26.92 -21.90
N ASP A 165 -4.94 -28.18 -22.02
CA ASP A 165 -6.08 -28.60 -22.84
C ASP A 165 -7.15 -29.27 -21.97
N TRP A 166 -8.37 -29.39 -22.50
CA TRP A 166 -9.52 -29.91 -21.75
C TRP A 166 -9.36 -31.42 -21.45
N ILE A 167 -9.63 -31.83 -20.20
CA ILE A 167 -9.39 -33.21 -19.73
C ILE A 167 -10.10 -34.29 -20.55
N VAL A 168 -11.27 -33.98 -21.10
CA VAL A 168 -12.08 -34.89 -21.92
C VAL A 168 -11.50 -35.10 -23.31
N THR A 169 -10.54 -34.26 -23.75
CA THR A 169 -9.83 -34.47 -25.02
C THR A 169 -9.10 -35.81 -25.05
N ARG A 170 -8.63 -36.32 -23.90
CA ARG A 170 -7.94 -37.63 -23.79
C ARG A 170 -8.79 -38.80 -24.29
N SER A 171 -10.11 -38.75 -24.05
CA SER A 171 -11.05 -39.82 -24.40
C SER A 171 -12.09 -39.37 -25.42
N ARG A 172 -11.89 -38.20 -26.05
CA ARG A 172 -12.84 -37.61 -27.00
C ARG A 172 -13.20 -38.57 -28.13
N HIS A 173 -12.21 -39.29 -28.66
CA HIS A 173 -12.44 -40.24 -29.75
C HIS A 173 -13.42 -41.36 -29.37
N GLU A 174 -13.34 -41.87 -28.15
CA GLU A 174 -14.26 -42.91 -27.65
C GLU A 174 -15.69 -42.37 -27.52
N TYR A 175 -15.84 -41.14 -27.01
CA TYR A 175 -17.15 -40.49 -26.89
C TYR A 175 -17.74 -40.06 -28.23
N ASP A 176 -16.93 -39.60 -29.17
CA ASP A 176 -17.36 -39.20 -30.52
C ASP A 176 -17.88 -40.43 -31.32
N GLU A 177 -17.28 -41.61 -31.11
CA GLU A 177 -17.75 -42.87 -31.71
C GLU A 177 -19.15 -43.25 -31.18
N VAL A 178 -19.34 -43.21 -29.86
CA VAL A 178 -20.66 -43.44 -29.22
C VAL A 178 -21.67 -42.39 -29.66
N PHE A 179 -21.28 -41.12 -29.70
CA PHE A 179 -22.13 -40.01 -30.15
C PHE A 179 -22.63 -40.24 -31.57
N THR A 180 -21.74 -40.64 -32.49
CA THR A 180 -22.11 -40.93 -33.89
C THR A 180 -23.07 -42.12 -33.99
N GLN A 181 -22.86 -43.17 -33.20
CA GLN A 181 -23.73 -44.35 -33.17
C GLN A 181 -25.18 -44.01 -32.77
N LEU A 182 -25.36 -42.99 -31.92
CA LEU A 182 -26.67 -42.54 -31.45
C LEU A 182 -27.45 -41.70 -32.47
N SER A 183 -26.93 -41.49 -33.68
CA SER A 183 -27.58 -40.75 -34.78
C SER A 183 -28.11 -39.36 -34.35
N PRO A 184 -27.21 -38.45 -33.94
CA PRO A 184 -27.59 -37.14 -33.41
C PRO A 184 -28.19 -36.27 -34.52
N GLN A 185 -29.24 -35.51 -34.21
CA GLN A 185 -29.80 -34.53 -35.14
C GLN A 185 -29.12 -33.18 -34.97
N ASN A 186 -28.49 -32.69 -36.03
CA ASN A 186 -27.72 -31.44 -36.08
C ASN A 186 -26.52 -31.38 -35.12
N GLY A 187 -25.73 -32.47 -35.09
CA GLY A 187 -24.35 -32.57 -34.59
C GLY A 187 -23.89 -31.50 -33.60
#